data_AF-A0A7Y3HCA5-F1
#
_entry.id   AF-A0A7Y3HCA5-F1
#
_cell.length_a   1.000
_cell.length_b   1.000
_cell.length_c   1.000
_cell.angle_alpha   90.00
_cell.angle_beta   90.00
_cell.angle_gamma   90.00
#
_symmetry.space_group_name_H-M   'P 1'
#
loop_
_entity.id
_entity.type
_entity.pdbx_description
1 polymer ?
#
loop_
_entity_poly.entity_id
_entity_poly.type
_entity_poly.pdbx_seq_one_letter_code
_entity_poly.pdbx_strand_id
1 'polypeptide(L)'
;MAEVVLFHHAQGLTPGVVAFADELRSAGHTVHTPDLYDGRLFDSVEAGVAHAGEIGFGEVIERGSRAAEGLTAQLVYAGFSLGVLPAQMLAQTREGATGALLLHGCVPVSEFSPTWPTGVPVQIHAMEADPWFLEDIEAANALVDAAPDAELFLYPGDGHLFADSSLPSYDPDAAAALRERVLAFLGTV
;
A
#
# COMPACT_ATOMS: atom_id res chain seq x y z
N MET A 1 -7.20 17.42 4.74
CA MET A 1 -7.11 17.05 3.32
C MET A 1 -5.72 16.49 3.12
N ALA A 2 -5.60 15.17 3.09
CA ALA A 2 -4.34 14.51 2.79
C ALA A 2 -4.00 14.53 1.29
N GLU A 3 -2.70 14.53 0.99
CA GLU A 3 -2.15 14.21 -0.33
C GLU A 3 -1.48 12.83 -0.26
N VAL A 4 -1.87 11.94 -1.16
CA VAL A 4 -1.54 10.50 -1.11
C VAL A 4 -0.83 10.08 -2.38
N VAL A 5 0.22 9.27 -2.26
CA VAL A 5 0.77 8.50 -3.39
C VAL A 5 0.36 7.04 -3.18
N LEU A 6 -0.47 6.52 -4.08
CA LEU A 6 -1.00 5.16 -4.04
C LEU A 6 -0.34 4.30 -5.12
N PHE A 7 0.50 3.37 -4.68
CA PHE A 7 1.17 2.41 -5.55
C PHE A 7 0.30 1.16 -5.77
N HIS A 8 0.18 0.75 -7.03
CA HIS A 8 -0.61 -0.41 -7.41
C HIS A 8 0.06 -1.73 -7.00
N HIS A 9 -0.72 -2.81 -6.99
CA HIS A 9 -0.25 -4.16 -6.72
C HIS A 9 0.41 -4.82 -7.94
N ALA A 10 0.85 -6.07 -7.77
CA ALA A 10 1.56 -6.86 -8.78
C ALA A 10 0.85 -6.95 -10.14
N GLN A 11 -0.48 -6.86 -10.22
CA GLN A 11 -1.18 -6.90 -11.51
C GLN A 11 -1.14 -5.59 -12.33
N GLY A 12 -0.39 -4.57 -11.88
CA GLY A 12 -0.27 -3.26 -12.54
C GLY A 12 -1.32 -2.25 -12.05
N LEU A 13 -1.36 -1.06 -12.66
CA LEU A 13 -2.34 -0.01 -12.37
C LEU A 13 -3.70 -0.36 -12.98
N THR A 14 -4.42 -1.29 -12.33
CA THR A 14 -5.71 -1.80 -12.80
C THR A 14 -6.83 -0.76 -12.66
N PRO A 15 -7.96 -0.95 -13.38
CA PRO A 15 -9.14 -0.11 -13.21
C PRO A 15 -9.66 -0.07 -11.76
N GLY A 16 -9.56 -1.15 -10.99
CA GLY A 16 -10.04 -1.13 -9.60
C GLY A 16 -9.11 -0.39 -8.63
N VAL A 17 -7.79 -0.39 -8.87
CA VAL A 17 -6.87 0.52 -8.13
C VAL A 17 -7.20 1.98 -8.43
N VAL A 18 -7.46 2.31 -9.69
CA VAL A 18 -7.89 3.67 -10.09
C VAL A 18 -9.23 4.02 -9.44
N ALA A 19 -10.19 3.10 -9.43
CA ALA A 19 -11.49 3.31 -8.79
C ALA A 19 -11.36 3.54 -7.27
N PHE A 20 -10.50 2.77 -6.58
CA PHE A 20 -10.21 3.00 -5.16
C PHE A 20 -9.61 4.40 -4.94
N ALA A 21 -8.67 4.82 -5.78
CA ALA A 21 -8.11 6.17 -5.72
C ALA A 21 -9.17 7.25 -5.97
N ASP A 22 -10.09 7.03 -6.90
CA ASP A 22 -11.19 7.95 -7.21
C ASP A 22 -12.18 8.11 -6.06
N GLU A 23 -12.41 7.07 -5.27
CA GLU A 23 -13.21 7.15 -4.05
C GLU A 23 -12.55 8.05 -3.00
N LEU A 24 -11.23 7.93 -2.82
CA LEU A 24 -10.46 8.82 -1.95
C LEU A 24 -10.46 10.27 -2.46
N ARG A 25 -10.32 10.46 -3.78
CA ARG A 25 -10.44 11.79 -4.42
C ARG A 25 -11.83 12.39 -4.20
N SER A 26 -12.88 11.57 -4.32
CA SER A 26 -14.27 11.99 -4.10
C SER A 26 -14.54 12.41 -2.66
N ALA A 27 -13.78 11.87 -1.70
CA ALA A 27 -13.80 12.31 -0.30
C ALA A 27 -12.99 13.61 -0.04
N GLY A 28 -12.39 14.19 -1.08
CA GLY A 28 -11.69 15.47 -1.01
C GLY A 28 -10.18 15.38 -0.80
N HIS A 29 -9.58 14.20 -0.95
CA HIS A 29 -8.12 14.01 -0.90
C HIS A 29 -7.49 14.23 -2.28
N THR A 30 -6.20 14.58 -2.32
CA THR A 30 -5.40 14.50 -3.55
C THR A 30 -4.75 13.13 -3.60
N VAL A 31 -4.91 12.39 -4.70
CA VAL A 31 -4.31 11.05 -4.84
C VAL A 31 -3.58 10.93 -6.16
N HIS A 32 -2.31 10.54 -6.09
CA HIS A 32 -1.45 10.22 -7.23
C HIS A 32 -1.35 8.70 -7.37
N THR A 33 -1.49 8.20 -8.60
CA THR A 33 -1.44 6.77 -8.89
C THR A 33 -0.36 6.51 -9.95
N PRO A 34 0.93 6.57 -9.58
CA PRO A 34 2.00 6.30 -10.52
C PRO A 34 1.96 4.85 -11.00
N ASP A 35 2.23 4.67 -12.28
CA ASP A 35 2.31 3.36 -12.90
C ASP A 35 3.77 2.87 -12.87
N LEU A 36 4.04 1.90 -12.01
CA LEU A 36 5.37 1.31 -11.84
C LEU A 36 5.71 0.34 -12.97
N TYR A 37 4.73 -0.08 -13.76
CA TYR A 37 4.86 -1.11 -14.80
C TYR A 37 4.72 -0.56 -16.23
N ASP A 38 4.76 0.76 -16.40
CA ASP A 38 4.73 1.43 -17.70
C ASP A 38 3.52 1.01 -18.56
N GLY A 39 2.34 0.87 -17.94
CA GLY A 39 1.09 0.51 -18.60
C GLY A 39 0.84 -0.99 -18.72
N ARG A 40 1.76 -1.84 -18.23
CA ARG A 40 1.60 -3.30 -18.28
C ARG A 40 0.68 -3.79 -17.18
N LEU A 41 -0.30 -4.61 -17.57
CA LEU A 41 -1.18 -5.34 -16.67
C LEU A 41 -0.90 -6.84 -16.76
N PHE A 42 -1.19 -7.56 -15.68
CA PHE A 42 -1.00 -9.01 -15.60
C PHE A 42 -2.28 -9.69 -15.13
N ASP A 43 -2.58 -10.86 -15.69
CA ASP A 43 -3.80 -11.61 -15.38
C ASP A 43 -3.74 -12.37 -14.04
N SER A 44 -2.57 -12.38 -13.38
CA SER A 44 -2.38 -13.03 -12.08
C SER A 44 -1.32 -12.32 -11.24
N VAL A 45 -1.41 -12.51 -9.92
CA VAL A 45 -0.43 -11.96 -8.96
C VAL A 45 0.95 -12.52 -9.27
N GLU A 46 1.07 -13.83 -9.50
CA GLU A 46 2.33 -14.52 -9.77
C GLU A 46 3.01 -14.00 -11.04
N ALA A 47 2.25 -13.77 -12.12
CA ALA A 47 2.80 -13.21 -13.35
C ALA A 47 3.32 -11.79 -13.14
N GLY A 48 2.58 -11.00 -12.35
CA GLY A 48 2.99 -9.67 -11.94
C GLY A 48 4.25 -9.65 -11.07
N VAL A 49 4.34 -10.54 -10.09
CA VAL A 49 5.51 -10.70 -9.22
C VAL A 49 6.71 -11.22 -10.00
N ALA A 50 6.50 -12.16 -10.92
CA ALA A 50 7.56 -12.64 -11.82
C ALA A 50 8.14 -11.48 -12.64
N HIS A 51 7.29 -10.58 -13.15
CA HIS A 51 7.76 -9.40 -13.84
C HIS A 51 8.55 -8.44 -12.94
N ALA A 52 8.08 -8.18 -11.70
CA ALA A 52 8.87 -7.43 -10.71
C ALA A 52 10.25 -8.08 -10.47
N GLY A 53 10.31 -9.40 -10.43
CA GLY A 53 11.57 -10.15 -10.32
C GLY A 53 12.49 -9.96 -11.54
N GLU A 54 11.94 -9.90 -12.76
CA GLU A 54 12.71 -9.65 -13.99
C GLU A 54 13.31 -8.25 -14.04
N ILE A 55 12.56 -7.22 -13.65
CA ILE A 55 13.06 -5.83 -13.63
C ILE A 55 13.84 -5.50 -12.34
N GLY A 56 13.64 -6.30 -11.29
CA GLY A 56 14.22 -6.15 -9.97
C GLY A 56 13.32 -5.35 -9.01
N PHE A 57 13.12 -5.87 -7.79
CA PHE A 57 12.36 -5.17 -6.74
C PHE A 57 12.95 -3.79 -6.38
N GLY A 58 14.28 -3.64 -6.44
CA GLY A 58 14.94 -2.35 -6.29
C GLY A 58 14.54 -1.33 -7.36
N GLU A 59 14.31 -1.77 -8.61
CA GLU A 59 13.80 -0.90 -9.67
C GLU A 59 12.33 -0.53 -9.42
N VAL A 60 11.50 -1.44 -8.89
CA VAL A 60 10.11 -1.11 -8.48
C VAL A 60 10.11 -0.01 -7.40
N ILE A 61 10.98 -0.13 -6.40
CA ILE A 61 11.14 0.87 -5.33
C ILE A 61 11.61 2.20 -5.92
N GLU A 62 12.64 2.17 -6.77
CA GLU A 62 13.20 3.37 -7.37
C GLU A 62 12.19 4.08 -8.29
N ARG A 63 11.38 3.34 -9.06
CA ARG A 63 10.26 3.92 -9.82
C ARG A 63 9.28 4.65 -8.93
N GLY A 64 8.95 4.08 -7.77
CA GLY A 64 8.09 4.71 -6.79
C GLY A 64 8.71 5.97 -6.17
N SER A 65 10.01 5.92 -5.88
CA SER A 65 10.79 7.08 -5.40
C SER A 65 10.74 8.24 -6.40
N ARG A 66 11.10 7.98 -7.67
CA ARG A 66 11.07 8.97 -8.75
C ARG A 66 9.68 9.58 -8.94
N ALA A 67 8.63 8.78 -8.83
CA ALA A 67 7.25 9.28 -8.92
C ALA A 67 6.90 10.28 -7.80
N ALA A 68 7.57 10.20 -6.65
CA ALA A 68 7.31 11.05 -5.50
C ALA A 68 8.19 12.32 -5.47
N GLU A 69 9.32 12.38 -6.20
CA GLU A 69 10.29 13.50 -6.18
C GLU A 69 9.67 14.86 -6.51
N GLY A 70 8.72 14.90 -7.45
CA GLY A 70 8.05 16.15 -7.88
C GLY A 70 6.90 16.61 -6.98
N LEU A 71 6.56 15.83 -5.95
CA LEU A 71 5.42 16.06 -5.07
C LEU A 71 5.85 16.77 -3.77
N THR A 72 4.86 17.22 -2.99
CA THR A 72 5.11 17.86 -1.70
C THR A 72 5.82 16.90 -0.73
N ALA A 73 6.42 17.43 0.33
CA ALA A 73 7.06 16.58 1.36
C ALA A 73 6.02 15.89 2.26
N GLN A 74 4.88 16.56 2.51
CA GLN A 74 3.82 16.10 3.41
C GLN A 74 2.85 15.18 2.69
N LEU A 75 3.24 13.91 2.57
CA LEU A 75 2.49 12.88 1.86
C LEU A 75 2.18 11.69 2.75
N VAL A 76 1.03 11.09 2.50
CA VAL A 76 0.73 9.71 2.91
C VAL A 76 1.19 8.77 1.79
N TYR A 77 1.94 7.73 2.14
CA TYR A 77 2.35 6.71 1.19
C TYR A 77 1.49 5.46 1.35
N ALA A 78 0.77 5.10 0.30
CA ALA A 78 -0.11 3.95 0.27
C ALA A 78 0.36 2.97 -0.79
N GLY A 79 0.24 1.67 -0.52
CA GLY A 79 0.63 0.64 -1.47
C GLY A 79 -0.20 -0.62 -1.31
N PHE A 80 -0.64 -1.20 -2.42
CA PHE A 80 -1.25 -2.53 -2.45
C PHE A 80 -0.21 -3.60 -2.75
N SER A 81 -0.14 -4.68 -1.96
CA SER A 81 0.72 -5.85 -2.19
C SER A 81 2.15 -5.39 -2.52
N LEU A 82 2.68 -5.71 -3.71
CA LEU A 82 3.98 -5.25 -4.20
C LEU A 82 4.21 -3.72 -4.06
N GLY A 83 3.16 -2.91 -4.21
CA GLY A 83 3.22 -1.45 -4.04
C GLY A 83 3.57 -1.01 -2.61
N VAL A 84 3.50 -1.89 -1.62
CA VAL A 84 3.98 -1.65 -0.25
C VAL A 84 5.49 -1.37 -0.22
N LEU A 85 6.27 -1.94 -1.14
CA LEU A 85 7.73 -1.75 -1.16
C LEU A 85 8.12 -0.26 -1.28
N PRO A 86 7.73 0.47 -2.34
CA PRO A 86 8.00 1.91 -2.41
C PRO A 86 7.23 2.70 -1.33
N ALA A 87 6.01 2.29 -0.95
CA ALA A 87 5.22 3.01 0.05
C ALA A 87 5.93 3.04 1.41
N GLN A 88 6.35 1.88 1.90
CA GLN A 88 7.00 1.71 3.18
C GLN A 88 8.41 2.31 3.17
N MET A 89 9.17 2.14 2.08
CA MET A 89 10.48 2.79 1.91
C MET A 89 10.35 4.32 2.03
N LEU A 90 9.41 4.93 1.33
CA LEU A 90 9.23 6.38 1.34
C LEU A 90 8.71 6.86 2.70
N ALA A 91 7.76 6.16 3.31
CA ALA A 91 7.28 6.49 4.65
C ALA A 91 8.41 6.45 5.69
N GLN A 92 9.34 5.49 5.58
CA GLN A 92 10.46 5.33 6.51
C GLN A 92 11.61 6.32 6.30
N THR A 93 11.83 6.78 5.06
CA THR A 93 13.09 7.47 4.69
C THR A 93 12.91 8.88 4.18
N ARG A 94 11.72 9.26 3.67
CA ARG A 94 11.47 10.61 3.17
C ARG A 94 10.98 11.52 4.28
N GLU A 95 11.77 12.55 4.56
CA GLU A 95 11.41 13.58 5.53
C GLU A 95 10.07 14.25 5.15
N GLY A 96 9.20 14.39 6.16
CA GLY A 96 7.88 15.00 6.00
C GLY A 96 6.74 14.02 5.75
N ALA A 97 6.99 12.71 5.62
CA ALA A 97 5.93 11.70 5.54
C ALA A 97 4.91 11.88 6.68
N THR A 98 3.62 11.90 6.35
CA THR A 98 2.53 12.14 7.32
C THR A 98 1.76 10.88 7.68
N GLY A 99 1.98 9.76 6.96
CA GLY A 99 1.41 8.47 7.30
C GLY A 99 1.71 7.40 6.25
N ALA A 100 1.37 6.15 6.58
CA ALA A 100 1.47 5.03 5.66
C ALA A 100 0.21 4.14 5.68
N LEU A 101 -0.16 3.62 4.50
CA LEU A 101 -1.24 2.66 4.33
C LEU A 101 -0.69 1.43 3.59
N LEU A 102 -0.43 0.36 4.33
CA LEU A 102 0.15 -0.88 3.82
C LEU A 102 -0.98 -1.89 3.56
N LEU A 103 -1.42 -1.97 2.32
CA LEU A 103 -2.61 -2.71 1.92
C LEU A 103 -2.17 -4.06 1.34
N HIS A 104 -2.56 -5.17 1.95
CA HIS A 104 -2.26 -6.53 1.49
C HIS A 104 -0.76 -6.84 1.44
N GLY A 105 0.04 -6.26 2.32
CA GLY A 105 1.47 -6.54 2.42
C GLY A 105 2.14 -5.73 3.51
N CYS A 106 3.27 -6.21 4.02
CA CYS A 106 4.12 -5.50 4.97
C CYS A 106 5.52 -6.12 4.96
N VAL A 107 6.57 -5.31 4.84
CA VAL A 107 7.96 -5.82 4.95
C VAL A 107 8.58 -5.45 6.30
N PRO A 108 9.63 -6.15 6.76
CA PRO A 108 10.31 -5.78 7.99
C PRO A 108 10.79 -4.33 7.96
N VAL A 109 10.60 -3.58 9.04
CA VAL A 109 11.07 -2.19 9.15
C VAL A 109 12.56 -2.06 8.81
N SER A 110 13.36 -3.03 9.27
CA SER A 110 14.80 -3.12 9.03
C SER A 110 15.21 -3.18 7.56
N GLU A 111 14.27 -3.41 6.64
CA GLU A 111 14.53 -3.38 5.20
C GLU A 111 14.97 -2.00 4.72
N PHE A 112 14.37 -0.92 5.26
CA PHE A 112 14.65 0.45 4.82
C PHE A 112 15.24 1.37 5.88
N SER A 113 15.01 1.09 7.17
CA SER A 113 15.56 1.89 8.28
C SER A 113 15.69 1.06 9.55
N PRO A 114 16.54 1.42 10.52
CA PRO A 114 16.66 0.67 11.77
C PRO A 114 15.40 0.74 12.66
N THR A 115 14.56 1.77 12.48
CA THR A 115 13.34 2.00 13.26
C THR A 115 12.26 2.67 12.40
N TRP A 116 11.00 2.48 12.77
CA TRP A 116 9.90 3.24 12.20
C TRP A 116 9.99 4.72 12.61
N PRO A 117 9.72 5.69 11.74
CA PRO A 117 9.80 7.10 12.09
C PRO A 117 8.81 7.50 13.19
N THR A 118 9.26 8.29 14.15
CA THR A 118 8.40 8.79 15.23
C THR A 118 7.33 9.73 14.68
N GLY A 119 6.08 9.52 15.07
CA GLY A 119 4.96 10.38 14.70
C GLY A 119 4.42 10.16 13.29
N VAL A 120 4.85 9.10 12.60
CA VAL A 120 4.26 8.68 11.32
C VAL A 120 3.29 7.53 11.59
N PRO A 121 1.97 7.78 11.63
CA PRO A 121 0.98 6.73 11.85
C PRO A 121 0.92 5.76 10.66
N VAL A 122 0.58 4.49 10.92
CA VAL A 122 0.51 3.47 9.86
C VAL A 122 -0.65 2.51 10.08
N GLN A 123 -1.37 2.19 9.01
CA GLN A 123 -2.35 1.10 9.01
C GLN A 123 -1.92 -0.01 8.06
N ILE A 124 -2.09 -1.25 8.50
CA ILE A 124 -1.86 -2.47 7.74
C ILE A 124 -3.21 -3.18 7.55
N HIS A 125 -3.53 -3.59 6.33
CA HIS A 125 -4.82 -4.16 5.99
C HIS A 125 -4.70 -5.45 5.19
N ALA A 126 -5.15 -6.58 5.71
CA ALA A 126 -5.08 -7.85 4.98
C ALA A 126 -6.21 -8.82 5.38
N MET A 127 -6.43 -9.85 4.59
CA MET A 127 -7.32 -10.94 4.98
C MET A 127 -6.60 -11.94 5.91
N GLU A 128 -7.33 -12.53 6.85
CA GLU A 128 -6.80 -13.42 7.91
C GLU A 128 -6.08 -14.64 7.36
N ALA A 129 -6.56 -15.21 6.26
CA ALA A 129 -6.03 -16.42 5.63
C ALA A 129 -5.42 -16.16 4.25
N ASP A 130 -5.10 -14.91 3.92
CA ASP A 130 -4.41 -14.57 2.67
C ASP A 130 -3.01 -15.21 2.63
N PRO A 131 -2.76 -16.15 1.70
CA PRO A 131 -1.51 -16.91 1.67
C PRO A 131 -0.28 -16.02 1.44
N TRP A 132 -0.43 -14.88 0.77
CA TRP A 132 0.68 -13.93 0.58
C TRP A 132 0.95 -13.15 1.86
N PHE A 133 -0.09 -12.63 2.52
CA PHE A 133 0.08 -11.87 3.75
C PHE A 133 0.48 -12.74 4.95
N LEU A 134 0.17 -14.04 4.94
CA LEU A 134 0.68 -14.97 5.95
C LEU A 134 2.22 -15.06 5.95
N GLU A 135 2.89 -14.71 4.86
CA GLU A 135 4.36 -14.56 4.83
C GLU A 135 4.82 -13.24 5.46
N ASP A 136 3.96 -12.21 5.48
CA ASP A 136 4.23 -10.86 5.98
C ASP A 136 3.76 -10.63 7.44
N ILE A 137 2.99 -11.56 8.00
CA ILE A 137 2.31 -11.40 9.31
C ILE A 137 3.29 -11.13 10.46
N GLU A 138 4.49 -11.71 10.44
CA GLU A 138 5.52 -11.46 11.45
C GLU A 138 6.03 -10.02 11.37
N ALA A 139 6.28 -9.51 10.16
CA ALA A 139 6.69 -8.13 9.94
C ALA A 139 5.59 -7.14 10.35
N ALA A 140 4.33 -7.44 10.03
CA ALA A 140 3.19 -6.63 10.41
C ALA A 140 3.03 -6.52 11.94
N ASN A 141 3.08 -7.65 12.65
CA ASN A 141 3.02 -7.64 14.12
C ASN A 141 4.22 -6.91 14.74
N ALA A 142 5.43 -7.13 14.22
CA ALA A 142 6.62 -6.45 14.70
C ALA A 142 6.54 -4.92 14.51
N LEU A 143 5.95 -4.44 13.41
CA LEU A 143 5.71 -3.02 13.19
C LEU A 143 4.69 -2.46 14.20
N VAL A 144 3.58 -3.17 14.44
CA VAL A 144 2.58 -2.79 15.46
C VAL A 144 3.20 -2.71 16.85
N ASP A 145 4.05 -3.66 17.21
CA ASP A 145 4.75 -3.65 18.51
C ASP A 145 5.77 -2.51 18.63
N ALA A 146 6.39 -2.09 17.52
CA ALA A 146 7.45 -1.09 17.50
C ALA A 146 6.96 0.37 17.38
N ALA A 147 5.78 0.60 16.78
CA ALA A 147 5.27 1.93 16.49
C ALA A 147 3.94 2.19 17.23
N PRO A 148 3.86 3.18 18.14
CA PRO A 148 2.66 3.44 18.94
C PRO A 148 1.39 3.74 18.15
N ASP A 149 1.53 4.33 16.97
CA ASP A 149 0.43 4.75 16.09
C ASP A 149 0.25 3.76 14.91
N ALA A 150 0.68 2.51 15.07
CA ALA A 150 0.50 1.45 14.11
C ALA A 150 -0.72 0.59 14.43
N GLU A 151 -1.54 0.31 13.42
CA GLU A 151 -2.72 -0.55 13.53
C GLU A 151 -2.70 -1.65 12.47
N LEU A 152 -3.03 -2.89 12.87
CA LEU A 152 -3.24 -4.01 11.96
C LEU A 152 -4.73 -4.38 11.95
N PHE A 153 -5.33 -4.37 10.76
CA PHE A 153 -6.70 -4.79 10.53
C PHE A 153 -6.72 -6.05 9.67
N LEU A 154 -7.23 -7.13 10.28
CA LEU A 154 -7.47 -8.39 9.60
C LEU A 154 -8.96 -8.54 9.25
N TYR A 155 -9.23 -8.92 8.01
CA TYR A 155 -10.59 -9.16 7.49
C TYR A 155 -10.82 -10.67 7.32
N PRO A 156 -12.00 -11.20 7.64
CA PRO A 156 -12.30 -12.60 7.37
C PRO A 156 -12.19 -12.92 5.87
N GLY A 157 -11.47 -14.00 5.52
CA GLY A 157 -11.28 -14.43 4.14
C GLY A 157 -9.85 -14.87 3.85
N ASP A 158 -9.60 -15.28 2.60
CA ASP A 158 -8.30 -15.76 2.10
C ASP A 158 -7.82 -15.04 0.83
N GLY A 159 -8.51 -13.98 0.42
CA GLY A 159 -8.20 -13.21 -0.79
C GLY A 159 -7.11 -12.17 -0.56
N HIS A 160 -6.11 -12.13 -1.46
CA HIS A 160 -5.03 -11.14 -1.40
C HIS A 160 -5.48 -9.75 -1.84
N LEU A 161 -5.80 -9.59 -3.13
CA LEU A 161 -6.15 -8.30 -3.73
C LEU A 161 -7.66 -8.03 -3.63
N PHE A 162 -8.21 -8.19 -2.43
CA PHE A 162 -9.66 -8.15 -2.23
C PHE A 162 -10.27 -6.75 -2.40
N ALA A 163 -9.45 -5.69 -2.37
CA ALA A 163 -9.91 -4.32 -2.55
C ALA A 163 -9.99 -3.88 -4.03
N ASP A 164 -9.42 -4.63 -4.97
CA ASP A 164 -9.47 -4.31 -6.39
C ASP A 164 -10.80 -4.78 -7.00
N SER A 165 -11.72 -3.85 -7.21
CA SER A 165 -13.07 -4.09 -7.78
C SER A 165 -13.08 -4.63 -9.22
N SER A 166 -11.95 -4.65 -9.91
CA SER A 166 -11.81 -5.23 -11.24
C SER A 166 -11.37 -6.69 -11.24
N LEU A 167 -11.02 -7.26 -10.09
CA LEU A 167 -10.51 -8.63 -9.97
C LEU A 167 -11.56 -9.62 -9.43
N PRO A 168 -11.45 -10.92 -9.76
CA PRO A 168 -12.29 -11.96 -9.16
C PRO A 168 -12.14 -12.10 -7.65
N SER A 169 -11.03 -11.65 -7.08
CA SER A 169 -10.77 -11.65 -5.64
C SER A 169 -11.53 -10.57 -4.88
N TYR A 170 -12.21 -9.65 -5.58
CA TYR A 170 -12.92 -8.53 -4.96
C TYR A 170 -13.96 -9.01 -3.95
N ASP A 171 -13.80 -8.55 -2.71
CA ASP A 171 -14.79 -8.73 -1.65
C ASP A 171 -15.39 -7.35 -1.32
N PRO A 172 -16.65 -7.08 -1.69
CA PRO A 172 -17.23 -5.75 -1.55
C PRO A 172 -17.38 -5.31 -0.09
N ASP A 173 -17.61 -6.24 0.83
CA ASP A 173 -17.85 -5.92 2.25
C ASP A 173 -16.51 -5.63 2.94
N ALA A 174 -15.51 -6.47 2.71
CA ALA A 174 -14.15 -6.23 3.22
C ALA A 174 -13.53 -4.97 2.59
N ALA A 175 -13.69 -4.75 1.28
CA ALA A 175 -13.21 -3.55 0.60
C ALA A 175 -13.87 -2.27 1.12
N ALA A 176 -15.19 -2.31 1.38
CA ALA A 176 -15.88 -1.17 1.99
C ALA A 176 -15.38 -0.88 3.41
N ALA A 177 -15.18 -1.92 4.21
CA ALA A 177 -14.66 -1.79 5.57
C ALA A 177 -13.20 -1.29 5.61
N LEU A 178 -12.37 -1.69 4.64
CA LEU A 178 -11.03 -1.15 4.43
C LEU A 178 -11.09 0.33 4.07
N ARG A 179 -11.91 0.69 3.09
CA ARG A 179 -12.05 2.08 2.64
C ARG A 179 -12.52 3.00 3.75
N GLU A 180 -13.47 2.58 4.59
CA GLU A 180 -13.95 3.38 5.72
C GLU A 180 -12.79 3.73 6.68
N ARG A 181 -11.95 2.76 7.00
CA ARG A 181 -10.77 2.97 7.88
C ARG A 181 -9.73 3.85 7.22
N VAL A 182 -9.44 3.64 5.95
CA VAL A 182 -8.53 4.49 5.17
C VAL A 182 -9.01 5.93 5.14
N LEU A 183 -10.30 6.18 4.90
CA LEU A 183 -10.86 7.53 4.91
C LEU A 183 -10.82 8.17 6.31
N ALA A 184 -11.09 7.40 7.36
CA ALA A 184 -10.96 7.88 8.72
C ALA A 184 -9.50 8.26 9.03
N PHE A 185 -8.55 7.41 8.68
CA PHE A 185 -7.11 7.66 8.81
C PHE A 185 -6.69 8.93 8.08
N LEU A 186 -7.04 9.05 6.78
CA LEU A 186 -6.70 10.22 5.97
C LEU A 186 -7.38 11.51 6.46
N GLY A 187 -8.45 11.42 7.25
CA GLY A 187 -9.09 12.55 7.91
C GLY A 187 -8.33 13.07 9.14
N THR A 188 -7.40 12.28 9.68
CA THR A 188 -6.60 12.63 10.87
C THR A 188 -5.22 13.19 10.57
N VAL A 189 -4.75 13.03 9.33
CA VAL A 189 -3.43 13.45 8.85
C VAL A 189 -3.47 14.71 7.98
#